data_AF-A0A413Z6N3-F1
#
_entry.id   AF-A0A413Z6N3-F1
#
_cell.length_a   1.000
_cell.length_b   1.000
_cell.length_c   1.000
_cell.angle_alpha   90.00
_cell.angle_beta   90.00
_cell.angle_gamma   90.00
#
_symmetry.space_group_name_H-M   'P 1'
#
loop_
_entity.id
_entity.type
_entity.pdbx_description
1 polymer ?
#
loop_
_entity_poly.entity_id
_entity_poly.type
_entity_poly.pdbx_seq_one_letter_code
_entity_poly.pdbx_strand_id
1 'polypeptide(L)'
;MSNINITSECYFHILSNIKINTYGGDFIDVIKKIDHLLEERGWSDYRLSAESGLSTSTIANMRRRNTVPSISTLETICQAFGITLSQFFQEENNLVELTSEQKEFFDNWVTLTASQKKLFFDLIKELKSP
;
A
#
# COMPACT_ATOMS: atom_id res chain seq x y z
N MET A 1 40.34 -0.96 5.79
CA MET A 1 39.29 -1.33 4.83
C MET A 1 38.97 -2.80 5.06
N SER A 2 37.96 -3.07 5.87
CA SER A 2 37.52 -4.41 6.25
C SER A 2 36.02 -4.49 6.01
N ASN A 3 35.64 -5.31 5.04
CA ASN A 3 34.27 -5.63 4.68
C ASN A 3 33.56 -6.27 5.87
N ILE A 4 32.57 -5.59 6.42
CA ILE A 4 31.61 -6.21 7.33
C ILE A 4 30.56 -6.86 6.43
N ASN A 5 30.74 -8.16 6.18
CA ASN A 5 29.69 -9.03 5.65
C ASN A 5 28.57 -9.08 6.69
N ILE A 6 27.55 -8.25 6.50
CA ILE A 6 26.28 -8.36 7.22
C ILE A 6 25.61 -9.60 6.65
N THR A 7 25.72 -10.71 7.38
CA THR A 7 25.15 -12.00 7.02
C THR A 7 23.63 -11.88 6.89
N SER A 8 23.08 -12.50 5.83
CA SER A 8 21.67 -12.46 5.42
C SER A 8 20.65 -12.81 6.52
N GLU A 9 21.06 -13.41 7.62
CA GLU A 9 20.21 -13.79 8.76
C GLU A 9 19.71 -12.59 9.58
N CYS A 10 20.49 -11.50 9.70
CA CYS A 10 20.03 -10.31 10.44
C CYS A 10 18.98 -9.50 9.65
N TYR A 11 18.93 -9.64 8.32
CA TYR A 11 17.91 -9.01 7.47
C TYR A 11 16.54 -9.70 7.65
N PHE A 12 16.53 -11.03 7.85
CA PHE A 12 15.31 -11.80 8.05
C PHE A 12 14.62 -11.53 9.40
N HIS A 13 15.38 -11.22 10.46
CA HIS A 13 14.80 -11.01 11.79
C HIS A 13 14.10 -9.65 11.99
N ILE A 14 14.29 -8.68 11.10
CA ILE A 14 13.55 -7.40 11.14
C ILE A 14 12.12 -7.56 10.58
N LEU A 15 11.83 -8.66 9.86
CA LEU A 15 10.57 -8.85 9.14
C LEU A 15 9.46 -9.59 9.92
N SER A 16 9.62 -9.86 11.21
CA SER A 16 8.65 -10.72 11.92
C SER A 16 7.53 -10.02 12.68
N ASN A 17 7.36 -8.68 12.63
CA ASN A 17 6.12 -8.04 13.13
C ASN A 17 5.74 -6.68 12.50
N ILE A 18 6.44 -6.25 11.45
CA ILE A 18 6.00 -5.15 10.60
C ILE A 18 6.35 -5.59 9.17
N LYS A 19 5.34 -5.88 8.36
CA LYS A 19 5.51 -6.09 6.91
C LYS A 19 5.94 -4.76 6.29
N ILE A 20 7.22 -4.41 6.40
CA ILE A 20 7.81 -3.37 5.57
C ILE A 20 8.12 -4.07 4.24
N ASN A 21 7.28 -3.81 3.25
CA ASN A 21 7.35 -4.41 1.92
C ASN A 21 8.78 -4.35 1.34
N THR A 22 9.44 -5.51 1.33
CA THR A 22 10.67 -5.77 0.59
C THR A 22 10.31 -6.03 -0.87
N TYR A 23 10.99 -5.34 -1.79
CA TYR A 23 11.00 -5.55 -3.24
C TYR A 23 10.55 -6.95 -3.70
N GLY A 24 9.36 -6.99 -4.28
CA GLY A 24 8.66 -8.20 -4.72
C GLY A 24 7.15 -8.03 -4.56
N GLY A 25 6.61 -6.89 -5.03
CA GLY A 25 5.18 -6.62 -4.94
C GLY A 25 4.43 -7.59 -5.85
N ASP A 26 3.37 -8.20 -5.31
CA ASP A 26 2.33 -8.78 -6.17
C ASP A 26 1.90 -7.69 -7.17
N PHE A 27 1.99 -7.99 -8.46
CA PHE A 27 1.60 -7.03 -9.49
C PHE A 27 0.11 -6.71 -9.29
N ILE A 28 -0.21 -5.46 -8.94
CA ILE A 28 -1.61 -5.05 -8.80
C ILE A 28 -2.33 -5.20 -10.15
N ASP A 29 -3.37 -6.01 -10.15
CA ASP A 29 -4.24 -6.17 -11.31
C ASP A 29 -5.21 -4.99 -11.35
N VAL A 30 -4.82 -3.96 -12.12
CA VAL A 30 -5.55 -2.69 -12.25
C VAL A 30 -6.99 -2.93 -12.69
N ILE A 31 -7.23 -3.89 -13.59
CA ILE A 31 -8.56 -4.19 -14.09
C ILE A 31 -9.41 -4.80 -12.98
N LYS A 32 -8.89 -5.78 -12.25
CA LYS A 32 -9.61 -6.36 -11.10
C LYS A 32 -9.93 -5.34 -10.02
N LYS A 33 -9.02 -4.39 -9.75
CA LYS A 33 -9.28 -3.33 -8.76
C LYS A 33 -10.39 -2.40 -9.22
N ILE A 34 -10.43 -2.03 -10.51
CA ILE A 34 -11.54 -1.26 -11.08
C ILE A 34 -12.87 -2.04 -10.96
N ASP A 35 -12.84 -3.34 -11.20
CA ASP A 35 -14.05 -4.20 -11.13
C ASP A 35 -14.59 -4.27 -9.73
N HIS A 36 -13.71 -4.45 -8.76
CA HIS A 36 -14.08 -4.42 -7.35
C HIS A 36 -14.72 -3.08 -6.94
N LEU A 37 -14.16 -1.95 -7.39
CA LEU A 37 -14.72 -0.62 -7.10
C LEU A 37 -16.11 -0.41 -7.72
N LEU A 38 -16.38 -1.03 -8.87
CA LEU A 38 -17.70 -1.01 -9.50
C LEU A 38 -18.69 -1.89 -8.73
N GLU A 39 -18.28 -3.09 -8.34
CA GLU A 39 -19.10 -4.02 -7.54
C GLU A 39 -19.50 -3.39 -6.20
N GLU A 40 -18.55 -2.80 -5.48
CA GLU A 40 -18.76 -2.10 -4.20
C GLU A 40 -19.85 -1.01 -4.31
N ARG A 41 -19.93 -0.33 -5.45
CA ARG A 41 -20.87 0.76 -5.71
C ARG A 41 -22.13 0.32 -6.45
N GLY A 42 -22.22 -0.94 -6.88
CA GLY A 42 -23.28 -1.43 -7.77
C GLY A 42 -23.31 -0.73 -9.13
N TRP A 43 -22.16 -0.29 -9.63
CA TRP A 43 -22.04 0.44 -10.90
C TRP A 43 -21.93 -0.50 -12.09
N SER A 44 -22.57 -0.11 -13.19
CA SER A 44 -22.34 -0.71 -14.50
C SER A 44 -21.21 0.02 -15.23
N ASP A 45 -20.63 -0.61 -16.25
CA ASP A 45 -19.68 0.04 -17.16
C ASP A 45 -20.28 1.29 -17.83
N TYR A 46 -21.60 1.31 -18.05
CA TYR A 46 -22.30 2.49 -18.54
C TYR A 46 -22.26 3.64 -17.53
N ARG A 47 -22.45 3.35 -16.23
CA ARG A 47 -22.32 4.37 -15.19
C ARG A 47 -20.89 4.88 -15.09
N LEU A 48 -19.90 3.98 -15.13
CA LEU A 48 -18.49 4.38 -15.16
C LEU A 48 -18.18 5.28 -16.36
N SER A 49 -18.72 4.96 -17.54
CA SER A 49 -18.57 5.79 -18.74
C SER A 49 -19.15 7.19 -18.54
N ALA A 50 -20.35 7.29 -17.96
CA ALA A 50 -21.00 8.56 -17.69
C ALA A 50 -20.23 9.43 -16.67
N GLU A 51 -19.70 8.82 -15.61
CA GLU A 51 -19.00 9.53 -14.53
C GLU A 51 -17.55 9.89 -14.88
N SER A 52 -16.85 9.03 -15.63
CA SER A 52 -15.45 9.26 -16.03
C SER A 52 -15.32 10.05 -17.33
N GLY A 53 -16.39 10.17 -18.13
CA GLY A 53 -16.32 10.74 -19.48
C GLY A 53 -15.57 9.85 -20.49
N LEU A 54 -15.10 8.66 -20.10
CA LEU A 54 -14.52 7.68 -21.01
C LEU A 54 -15.63 7.04 -21.86
N SER A 55 -15.35 6.75 -23.13
CA SER A 55 -16.31 6.03 -23.95
C SER A 55 -16.52 4.59 -23.44
N THR A 56 -17.74 4.08 -23.58
CA THR A 56 -18.04 2.66 -23.32
C THR A 56 -17.11 1.72 -24.10
N SER A 57 -16.72 2.09 -25.32
CA SER A 57 -15.75 1.34 -26.12
C SER A 57 -14.34 1.33 -25.51
N THR A 58 -13.93 2.40 -24.83
CA THR A 58 -12.62 2.48 -24.15
C THR A 58 -12.60 1.55 -22.95
N ILE A 59 -13.65 1.60 -22.11
CA ILE A 59 -13.80 0.73 -20.93
C ILE A 59 -13.83 -0.76 -21.36
N ALA A 60 -14.65 -1.08 -22.37
CA ALA A 60 -14.75 -2.45 -22.88
C ALA A 60 -13.44 -2.95 -23.51
N ASN A 61 -12.73 -2.12 -24.27
CA ASN A 61 -11.44 -2.50 -24.86
C ASN A 61 -10.36 -2.70 -23.81
N MET A 62 -10.32 -1.84 -22.79
CA MET A 62 -9.37 -1.93 -21.67
C MET A 62 -9.52 -3.28 -20.95
N ARG A 63 -10.75 -3.70 -20.64
CA ARG A 63 -11.07 -5.00 -20.05
C ARG A 63 -10.71 -6.15 -20.99
N ARG A 64 -11.21 -6.12 -22.23
CA ARG A 64 -11.07 -7.22 -23.21
C ARG A 64 -9.62 -7.51 -23.57
N ARG A 65 -8.79 -6.47 -23.69
CA ARG A 65 -7.37 -6.60 -24.05
C ARG A 65 -6.48 -6.77 -22.83
N ASN A 66 -7.05 -6.75 -21.63
CA ASN A 66 -6.34 -6.71 -20.36
C ASN A 66 -5.18 -5.70 -20.37
N THR A 67 -5.43 -4.54 -21.00
CA THR A 67 -4.40 -3.51 -21.15
C THR A 67 -4.45 -2.59 -19.95
N VAL A 68 -3.31 -2.42 -19.30
CA VAL A 68 -3.16 -1.44 -18.23
C VAL A 68 -3.44 -0.04 -18.82
N PRO A 69 -4.45 0.69 -18.32
CA PRO A 69 -4.72 2.05 -18.76
C PRO A 69 -3.50 2.94 -18.51
N SER A 70 -3.35 4.00 -19.32
CA SER A 70 -2.36 5.03 -19.01
C SER A 70 -2.65 5.66 -17.64
N ILE A 71 -1.63 6.24 -16.99
CA ILE A 71 -1.81 6.94 -15.70
C ILE A 71 -2.93 7.99 -15.80
N SER A 72 -2.96 8.79 -16.89
CA SER A 72 -4.01 9.81 -17.10
C SER A 72 -5.43 9.22 -17.21
N THR A 73 -5.56 8.06 -17.84
CA THR A 73 -6.84 7.35 -17.94
C THR A 73 -7.25 6.80 -16.58
N LEU A 74 -6.30 6.25 -15.82
CA LEU A 74 -6.55 5.76 -14.47
C LEU A 74 -6.91 6.90 -13.49
N GLU A 75 -6.27 8.06 -13.61
CA GLU A 75 -6.62 9.27 -12.84
C GLU A 75 -8.08 9.68 -13.09
N THR A 76 -8.51 9.67 -14.35
CA THR A 76 -9.89 9.97 -14.74
C THR A 76 -10.87 8.98 -14.11
N ILE A 77 -10.52 7.69 -14.10
CA ILE A 77 -11.31 6.63 -13.46
C ILE A 77 -11.34 6.82 -11.93
N CYS A 78 -10.21 7.13 -11.30
CA CYS A 78 -10.14 7.36 -9.85
C CYS A 78 -10.97 8.59 -9.43
N GLN A 79 -10.91 9.66 -10.22
CA GLN A 79 -11.75 10.85 -10.01
C GLN A 79 -13.24 10.51 -10.10
N ALA A 80 -13.65 9.68 -11.06
CA ALA A 80 -15.03 9.20 -11.16
C ALA A 80 -15.47 8.41 -9.90
N PHE A 81 -14.56 7.66 -9.29
CA PHE A 81 -14.82 6.95 -8.04
C PHE A 81 -14.70 7.83 -6.77
N GLY A 82 -14.25 9.08 -6.90
CA GLY A 82 -14.00 9.98 -5.79
C GLY A 82 -12.79 9.63 -4.94
N ILE A 83 -11.81 8.90 -5.51
CA ILE A 83 -10.58 8.47 -4.82
C ILE A 83 -9.34 9.04 -5.52
N THR A 84 -8.23 9.11 -4.78
CA THR A 84 -6.92 9.46 -5.33
C THR A 84 -6.23 8.24 -5.95
N LEU A 85 -5.24 8.48 -6.81
CA LEU A 85 -4.40 7.41 -7.34
C LEU A 85 -3.67 6.65 -6.21
N SER A 86 -3.24 7.37 -5.16
CA SER A 86 -2.63 6.74 -3.99
C SER A 86 -3.60 5.74 -3.37
N GLN A 87 -4.85 6.16 -3.09
CA GLN A 87 -5.95 5.32 -2.57
C GLN A 87 -6.25 4.12 -3.45
N PHE A 88 -6.23 4.29 -4.78
CA PHE A 88 -6.42 3.17 -5.71
C PHE A 88 -5.36 2.07 -5.53
N PHE A 89 -4.10 2.47 -5.31
CA PHE A 89 -2.98 1.56 -5.08
C PHE A 89 -2.78 1.17 -3.61
N GLN A 90 -3.67 1.59 -2.70
CA GLN A 90 -3.63 1.11 -1.32
C GLN A 90 -4.09 -0.34 -1.31
N GLU A 91 -3.17 -1.24 -0.97
CA GLU A 91 -3.53 -2.59 -0.54
C GLU A 91 -4.27 -2.48 0.80
N GLU A 92 -5.36 -3.24 0.94
CA GLU A 92 -6.20 -3.28 2.16
C GLU A 92 -5.41 -3.63 3.45
N ASN A 93 -4.16 -4.08 3.34
CA ASN A 93 -3.36 -4.58 4.46
C ASN A 93 -2.08 -3.78 4.78
N ASN A 94 -1.78 -2.65 4.13
CA ASN A 94 -0.44 -2.07 4.23
C ASN A 94 -0.35 -0.54 4.46
N LEU A 95 -1.42 0.10 4.93
CA LEU A 95 -1.31 1.47 5.43
C LEU A 95 -1.87 1.57 6.84
N VAL A 96 -0.95 1.60 7.80
CA VAL A 96 -1.25 2.14 9.13
C VAL A 96 -1.13 3.64 9.01
N GLU A 97 -2.25 4.35 8.99
CA GLU A 97 -2.23 5.79 9.22
C GLU A 97 -1.77 6.02 10.67
N LEU A 98 -0.57 6.60 10.82
CA LEU A 98 -0.06 6.95 12.14
C LEU A 98 -0.82 8.17 12.66
N THR A 99 -1.35 8.08 13.88
CA THR A 99 -1.77 9.29 14.60
C THR A 99 -0.56 10.21 14.81
N SER A 100 -0.79 11.49 15.10
CA SER A 100 0.30 12.43 15.39
C SER A 100 1.22 11.95 16.51
N GLU A 101 0.63 11.34 17.55
CA GLU A 101 1.38 10.72 18.66
C GLU A 101 2.23 9.53 18.19
N GLN A 102 1.67 8.63 17.38
CA GLN A 102 2.40 7.48 16.84
C GLN A 102 3.53 7.91 15.91
N LYS A 103 3.32 8.96 15.12
CA LYS A 103 4.36 9.54 14.27
C LYS A 103 5.50 10.13 15.10
N GLU A 104 5.19 10.91 16.13
CA GLU A 104 6.19 11.49 17.03
C GLU A 104 7.00 10.39 17.74
N PHE A 105 6.32 9.35 18.20
CA PHE A 105 6.98 8.17 18.76
C PHE A 105 7.94 7.52 17.77
N PHE A 106 7.51 7.33 16.51
CA PHE A 106 8.33 6.74 15.46
C PHE A 106 9.54 7.61 15.10
N ASP A 107 9.35 8.92 14.98
CA ASP A 107 10.43 9.88 14.70
C ASP A 107 11.52 9.80 15.78
N ASN A 108 11.12 9.76 17.05
CA ASN A 108 12.05 9.58 18.18
C ASN A 108 12.72 8.20 18.15
N TRP A 109 11.96 7.14 17.88
CA TRP A 109 12.45 5.77 17.79
C TRP A 109 13.58 5.59 16.77
N VAL A 110 13.46 6.21 15.58
CA VAL A 110 14.45 6.08 14.51
C VAL A 110 15.83 6.59 14.95
N THR A 111 15.86 7.64 15.80
CA THR A 111 17.12 8.26 16.30
C THR A 111 17.88 7.42 17.32
N LEU A 112 17.24 6.41 17.93
CA LEU A 112 17.83 5.60 18.98
C LEU A 112 18.91 4.65 18.43
N THR A 113 19.95 4.44 19.24
CA THR A 113 20.99 3.44 18.97
C THR A 113 20.44 2.02 19.13
N ALA A 114 21.16 1.02 18.60
CA ALA A 114 20.78 -0.38 18.73
C ALA A 114 20.61 -0.83 20.19
N SER A 115 21.46 -0.35 21.11
CA SER A 115 21.37 -0.69 22.53
C SER A 115 20.16 -0.03 23.19
N GLN A 116 19.82 1.21 22.84
CA GLN A 116 18.65 1.92 23.34
C GLN A 116 17.35 1.29 22.84
N LYS A 117 17.29 0.92 21.55
CA LYS A 117 16.16 0.18 20.98
C LYS A 117 15.93 -1.14 21.70
N LYS A 118 17.00 -1.86 22.03
CA LYS A 118 16.91 -3.12 22.79
C LYS A 118 16.28 -2.91 24.17
N LEU A 119 16.75 -1.93 24.93
CA LEU A 119 16.21 -1.61 26.25
C LEU A 119 14.71 -1.27 26.18
N PHE A 120 14.33 -0.47 25.19
CA PHE A 120 12.93 -0.10 24.99
C PHE A 120 12.07 -1.31 24.61
N PHE A 121 12.56 -2.22 23.75
CA PHE A 121 11.85 -3.46 23.45
C PHE A 121 11.64 -4.35 24.68
N ASP A 122 12.66 -4.46 25.53
CA ASP A 122 12.57 -5.24 26.77
C ASP A 122 11.52 -4.62 27.70
N LEU A 123 11.50 -3.28 27.84
CA LEU A 123 10.48 -2.56 28.60
C LEU A 123 9.06 -2.80 28.06
N ILE A 124 8.83 -2.69 26.74
CA ILE A 124 7.50 -2.96 26.15
C ILE A 124 7.05 -4.39 26.46
N LYS A 125 7.95 -5.38 26.38
CA LYS A 125 7.61 -6.78 26.64
C LYS A 125 7.18 -7.02 28.08
N GLU A 126 7.87 -6.40 29.03
CA GLU A 126 7.49 -6.44 30.45
C GLU A 126 6.12 -5.80 30.67
N LEU A 127 5.87 -4.62 30.08
CA LEU A 127 4.58 -3.92 30.21
C LEU A 127 3.41 -4.63 29.50
N LYS A 128 3.69 -5.50 28.52
CA LYS A 128 2.68 -6.30 27.80
C LYS A 128 2.31 -7.60 28.50
N SER A 129 3.01 -7.98 29.57
CA SER A 129 2.68 -9.17 30.35
C SER A 129 1.71 -8.77 31.48
N PRO A 130 0.48 -9.34 31.54
CA PRO A 130 -0.45 -9.08 32.63
C PRO A 130 0.02 -9.65 33.97
#